data_AF-A0A2U3K4Z7-F1
#
_entry.id   AF-A0A2U3K4Z7-F1
#
_cell.length_a   1.000
_cell.length_b   1.000
_cell.length_c   1.000
_cell.angle_alpha   90.00
_cell.angle_beta   90.00
_cell.angle_gamma   90.00
#
_symmetry.space_group_name_H-M   'P 1'
#
loop_
_entity.id
_entity.type
_entity.pdbx_description
1 polymer ?
#
loop_
_entity_poly.entity_id
_entity_poly.type
_entity_poly.pdbx_seq_one_letter_code
_entity_poly.pdbx_strand_id
1 'polypeptide(L)'
;MIEREDRAIGLQLDHILERDHILNTLFRCDQLPFLEAGIPAVWLFGGFHPGYHEPVDTVDRLNFPKMEKVIKLAYGTALAVGNEQAGPRFGPRAR
;
A
#
# COMPACT_ATOMS: atom_id res chain seq x y z
N MET A 1 -2.08 11.12 6.21
CA MET A 1 -0.81 11.44 5.53
C MET A 1 -0.80 10.86 4.12
N ILE A 2 -0.85 9.53 3.96
CA ILE A 2 -0.80 8.87 2.64
C ILE A 2 -1.87 9.37 1.66
N GLU A 3 -3.11 9.58 2.11
CA GLU A 3 -4.22 10.19 1.34
C GLU A 3 -3.92 11.60 0.80
N ARG A 4 -3.07 12.36 1.49
CA ARG A 4 -2.66 13.69 1.03
C ARG A 4 -1.68 13.56 -0.13
N GLU A 5 -0.70 12.65 0.00
CA GLU A 5 0.29 12.38 -1.03
C GLU A 5 -0.36 11.77 -2.29
N ASP A 6 -1.36 10.89 -2.11
CA ASP A 6 -2.15 10.29 -3.20
C ASP A 6 -2.83 11.36 -4.08
N ARG A 7 -3.53 12.32 -3.44
CA ARG A 7 -4.18 13.43 -4.15
C ARG A 7 -3.19 14.29 -4.92
N ALA A 8 -1.99 14.50 -4.38
CA ALA A 8 -0.97 15.36 -5.01
C ALA A 8 -0.44 14.77 -6.32
N ILE A 9 -0.52 13.44 -6.50
CA ILE A 9 0.01 12.73 -7.67
C ILE A 9 -1.09 12.27 -8.64
N GLY A 10 -2.36 12.56 -8.33
CA GLY A 10 -3.50 12.11 -9.12
C GLY A 10 -3.56 10.58 -9.26
N LEU A 11 -3.22 9.88 -8.19
CA LEU A 11 -3.56 8.47 -8.00
C LEU A 11 -4.89 8.43 -7.20
N GLN A 12 -5.56 7.27 -7.23
CA GLN A 12 -6.73 7.02 -6.41
C GLN A 12 -6.49 5.72 -5.67
N LEU A 13 -6.24 5.81 -4.37
CA LEU A 13 -6.16 4.63 -3.52
C LEU A 13 -7.51 3.92 -3.44
N ASP A 14 -7.46 2.59 -3.52
CA ASP A 14 -8.58 1.71 -3.24
C ASP A 14 -8.32 0.95 -1.95
N HIS A 15 -9.36 0.83 -1.12
CA HIS A 15 -9.35 0.15 0.17
C HIS A 15 -10.12 -1.17 0.13
N ILE A 16 -10.37 -1.74 -1.06
CA ILE A 16 -11.15 -2.97 -1.21
C ILE A 16 -10.64 -4.10 -0.32
N LEU A 17 -9.32 -4.27 -0.19
CA LEU A 17 -8.72 -5.33 0.65
C LEU A 17 -8.82 -5.07 2.16
N GLU A 18 -9.17 -3.85 2.57
CA GLU A 18 -9.53 -3.54 3.96
C GLU A 18 -10.99 -3.92 4.26
N ARG A 19 -11.85 -4.00 3.23
CA ARG A 19 -13.31 -4.23 3.38
C ARG A 19 -13.72 -5.65 3.03
N ASP A 20 -13.03 -6.24 2.06
CA ASP A 20 -13.28 -7.57 1.55
C ASP A 20 -12.16 -8.51 2.00
N HIS A 21 -12.55 -9.51 2.79
CA HIS A 21 -11.65 -10.48 3.38
C HIS A 21 -11.74 -11.86 2.73
N ILE A 22 -12.47 -12.01 1.60
CA ILE A 22 -12.65 -13.31 0.91
C ILE A 22 -11.30 -14.00 0.63
N LEU A 23 -10.27 -13.22 0.32
CA LEU A 23 -8.94 -13.72 -0.01
C LEU A 23 -7.98 -13.84 1.20
N ASN A 24 -8.43 -13.42 2.40
CA ASN A 24 -7.62 -13.40 3.64
C ASN A 24 -6.22 -12.78 3.44
N THR A 25 -6.13 -11.71 2.65
CA THR A 25 -4.85 -11.11 2.24
C THR A 25 -4.03 -10.62 3.43
N LEU A 26 -4.68 -10.04 4.45
CA LEU A 26 -4.00 -9.57 5.65
C LEU A 26 -3.20 -10.68 6.35
N PHE A 27 -3.74 -11.90 6.41
CA PHE A 27 -3.09 -13.06 7.06
C PHE A 27 -1.92 -13.64 6.26
N ARG A 28 -1.71 -13.17 5.04
CA ARG A 28 -0.71 -13.69 4.09
C ARG A 28 0.34 -12.65 3.73
N CYS A 29 0.43 -11.57 4.50
CA CYS A 29 1.22 -10.40 4.16
C CYS A 29 2.24 -10.04 5.24
N ASP A 30 3.39 -9.50 4.82
CA ASP A 30 4.54 -9.26 5.68
C ASP A 30 4.29 -8.24 6.80
N GLN A 31 3.29 -7.36 6.66
CA GLN A 31 2.96 -6.38 7.70
C GLN A 31 2.19 -6.95 8.89
N LEU A 32 1.61 -8.15 8.81
CA LEU A 32 0.77 -8.69 9.88
C LEU A 32 1.48 -8.72 11.24
N PRO A 33 2.74 -9.22 11.37
CA PRO A 33 3.41 -9.27 12.66
C PRO A 33 3.61 -7.87 13.29
N PHE A 34 3.75 -6.83 12.48
CA PHE A 34 3.82 -5.44 12.98
C PHE A 34 2.49 -5.00 13.59
N LEU A 35 1.39 -5.30 12.90
CA LEU A 35 0.05 -4.96 13.37
C LEU A 35 -0.28 -5.71 14.67
N GLU A 36 0.07 -6.99 14.77
CA GLU A 36 -0.10 -7.80 16.00
C GLU A 36 0.72 -7.26 17.17
N ALA A 37 1.89 -6.67 16.90
CA ALA A 37 2.72 -6.00 17.90
C ALA A 37 2.25 -4.56 18.23
N GLY A 38 1.13 -4.10 17.67
CA GLY A 38 0.62 -2.74 17.89
C GLY A 38 1.44 -1.66 17.16
N ILE A 39 2.19 -2.01 16.12
CA ILE A 39 2.94 -1.09 15.28
C ILE A 39 2.09 -0.78 14.03
N PRO A 40 1.72 0.49 13.78
CA PRO A 40 0.98 0.86 12.58
C PRO A 40 1.78 0.53 11.32
N ALA A 41 1.16 -0.22 10.41
CA ALA A 41 1.73 -0.59 9.13
C ALA A 41 0.71 -0.39 8.01
N VAL A 42 1.21 -0.16 6.79
CA VAL A 42 0.39 -0.02 5.58
C VAL A 42 0.96 -0.91 4.49
N TRP A 43 0.08 -1.43 3.63
CA TRP A 43 0.47 -2.23 2.49
C TRP A 43 0.09 -1.53 1.19
N LEU A 44 1.09 -1.11 0.43
CA LEU A 44 0.91 -0.58 -0.91
C LEU A 44 0.90 -1.73 -1.92
N PHE A 45 -0.30 -2.16 -2.29
CA PHE A 45 -0.49 -3.29 -3.20
C PHE A 45 -1.20 -2.88 -4.48
N GLY A 46 -0.66 -3.32 -5.62
CA GLY A 46 -1.18 -2.98 -6.95
C GLY A 46 -2.45 -3.73 -7.35
N GLY A 47 -2.86 -4.72 -6.56
CA GLY A 47 -3.91 -5.70 -6.88
C GLY A 47 -3.33 -6.99 -7.50
N PHE A 48 -4.11 -8.06 -7.46
CA PHE A 48 -3.81 -9.28 -8.21
C PHE A 48 -4.06 -9.03 -9.71
N HIS A 49 -3.29 -9.67 -10.57
CA HIS A 49 -3.44 -9.61 -12.03
C HIS A 49 -3.38 -11.04 -12.62
N PRO A 50 -3.88 -11.26 -13.84
CA PRO A 50 -3.94 -12.61 -14.45
C PRO A 50 -2.58 -13.31 -14.61
N GLY A 51 -1.48 -12.56 -14.60
CA GLY A 51 -0.12 -13.09 -14.69
C GLY A 51 0.56 -13.33 -13.33
N TYR A 52 -0.11 -13.06 -12.21
CA TYR A 52 0.48 -13.26 -10.89
C TYR A 52 0.84 -14.73 -10.67
N HIS A 53 2.06 -15.02 -10.21
CA HIS A 53 2.64 -16.37 -10.09
C HIS A 53 2.81 -17.13 -11.42
N GLU A 54 2.75 -16.44 -12.56
CA GLU A 54 2.94 -17.05 -13.87
C GLU A 54 4.23 -16.54 -14.55
N PRO A 55 4.85 -17.32 -15.45
CA PRO A 55 6.05 -16.88 -16.18
C PRO A 55 5.85 -15.64 -17.05
N VAL A 56 4.61 -15.23 -17.29
CA VAL A 56 4.26 -14.01 -18.04
C VAL A 56 4.33 -12.74 -17.18
N ASP A 57 4.65 -12.84 -15.89
CA ASP A 57 4.92 -11.68 -15.02
C ASP A 57 6.30 -11.07 -15.33
N THR A 58 6.38 -10.41 -16.47
CA THR A 58 7.61 -9.90 -17.07
C THR A 58 7.55 -8.40 -17.31
N VAL A 59 8.72 -7.79 -17.49
CA VAL A 59 8.89 -6.33 -17.63
C VAL A 59 8.01 -5.70 -18.72
N ASP A 60 7.75 -6.42 -19.82
CA ASP A 60 6.91 -5.98 -20.93
C ASP A 60 5.43 -5.88 -20.56
N ARG A 61 5.00 -6.45 -19.43
CA ARG A 61 3.63 -6.36 -18.90
C ARG A 61 3.44 -5.22 -17.91
N LEU A 62 4.51 -4.51 -17.55
CA LEU A 62 4.46 -3.45 -16.56
C LEU A 62 3.73 -2.19 -17.07
N ASN A 63 2.92 -1.60 -16.20
CA ASN A 63 2.35 -0.27 -16.43
C ASN A 63 3.27 0.79 -15.82
N PHE A 64 4.27 1.24 -16.58
CA PHE A 64 5.24 2.24 -16.13
C PHE A 64 4.61 3.56 -15.65
N PRO A 65 3.60 4.15 -16.35
CA PRO A 65 2.92 5.34 -15.84
C PRO A 65 2.27 5.16 -14.46
N LYS A 66 1.66 4.00 -14.19
CA LYS A 66 1.12 3.67 -12.86
C LYS A 66 2.25 3.49 -11.84
N MET A 67 3.31 2.77 -12.20
CA MET A 67 4.45 2.53 -11.31
C MET A 67 5.12 3.82 -10.87
N GLU A 68 5.31 4.79 -11.77
CA GLU A 68 5.88 6.10 -11.43
C GLU A 68 5.07 6.80 -10.34
N LYS A 69 3.73 6.79 -10.45
CA LYS A 69 2.84 7.34 -9.42
C LYS A 69 2.98 6.59 -8.10
N VAL A 70 2.99 5.26 -8.11
CA VAL A 70 3.14 4.45 -6.89
C VAL A 70 4.49 4.73 -6.21
N ILE A 71 5.57 4.86 -6.98
CA ILE A 71 6.90 5.18 -6.43
C ILE A 71 6.89 6.58 -5.81
N LYS A 72 6.30 7.58 -6.47
CA LYS A 72 6.14 8.93 -5.92
C LYS A 72 5.32 8.93 -4.63
N LEU A 73 4.23 8.16 -4.56
CA LEU A 73 3.43 7.99 -3.35
C LEU A 73 4.26 7.41 -2.20
N ALA A 74 4.96 6.30 -2.46
CA ALA A 74 5.76 5.61 -1.46
C ALA A 74 6.88 6.52 -0.93
N TYR A 75 7.57 7.21 -1.83
CA TYR A 75 8.61 8.18 -1.49
C TYR A 75 8.07 9.34 -0.64
N GLY A 76 7.01 10.01 -1.09
CA GLY A 76 6.41 11.14 -0.38
C GLY A 76 5.88 10.73 0.99
N THR A 77 5.29 9.54 1.09
CA THR A 77 4.80 8.98 2.37
C THR A 77 5.95 8.69 3.33
N ALA A 78 7.01 8.00 2.87
CA ALA A 78 8.16 7.69 3.71
C ALA A 78 8.88 8.96 4.19
N LEU A 79 9.04 9.95 3.30
CA LEU A 79 9.63 11.25 3.63
C LEU A 79 8.77 12.00 4.65
N ALA A 80 7.46 12.02 4.47
CA ALA A 80 6.55 12.64 5.42
C ALA A 80 6.62 11.95 6.79
N VAL A 81 6.58 10.61 6.86
CA VAL A 81 6.73 9.87 8.12
C VAL A 81 8.07 10.16 8.80
N GLY A 82 9.17 10.20 8.05
CA GLY A 82 10.49 10.48 8.60
C GLY A 82 10.66 11.91 9.13
N ASN A 83 9.84 12.85 8.68
CA ASN A 83 9.87 14.25 9.11
C ASN A 83 8.83 14.57 10.20
N GLU A 84 7.91 13.67 10.52
CA GLU A 84 6.96 13.89 11.62
C GLU A 84 7.66 13.76 12.98
N GLN A 85 7.29 14.65 13.90
CA GLN A 85 7.85 14.64 15.26
C GLN A 85 7.31 13.49 16.11
N ALA A 86 6.11 12.99 15.77
CA ALA A 86 5.49 11.83 16.39
C ALA A 86 5.39 10.69 15.37
N GLY A 87 5.60 9.45 15.84
CA GLY A 87 5.42 8.27 15.00
C GLY A 87 3.98 8.10 14.49
N PRO A 88 3.79 7.29 13.45
CA PRO A 88 2.46 6.99 12.91
C PRO A 88 1.58 6.38 14.00
N ARG A 89 0.27 6.62 13.90
CA ARG A 89 -0.76 6.09 14.80
C ARG A 89 -1.80 5.35 13.99
N PHE A 90 -2.43 4.35 14.62
CA PHE A 90 -3.59 3.69 14.03
C PHE A 90 -4.69 4.72 13.71
N GLY A 91 -5.21 4.64 12.50
CA GLY A 91 -6.33 5.46 12.07
C GLY A 91 -7.65 5.00 12.73
N PRO A 92 -8.71 5.82 12.66
CA PRO A 92 -10.02 5.49 13.23
C PRO A 92 -10.64 4.22 12.64
N ARG A 93 -10.24 3.84 11.41
CA ARG A 93 -10.73 2.67 10.67
C ARG A 93 -9.97 1.38 10.98
N ALA A 94 -8.91 1.43 11.78
CA ALA A 94 -8.09 0.28 12.13
C ALA A 94 -8.58 -0.44 13.41
N ARG A 95 -9.88 -0.35 13.71
CA ARG A 95 -10.54 -0.99 14.86
C ARG A 95 -11.59 -1.97 14.41
#